data_AF-A0A9X3BRY7-F1
#
_entry.id   AF-A0A9X3BRY7-F1
#
_cell.length_a   1.000
_cell.length_b   1.000
_cell.length_c   1.000
_cell.angle_alpha   90.00
_cell.angle_beta   90.00
_cell.angle_gamma   90.00
#
_symmetry.space_group_name_H-M   'P 1'
#
loop_
_entity.id
_entity.type
_entity.pdbx_description
1 polymer ?
#
loop_
_entity_poly.entity_id
_entity_poly.type
_entity_poly.pdbx_seq_one_letter_code
_entity_poly.pdbx_strand_id
1 'polypeptide(L)'
;MTLDRAHRSSSRSRRPVISALAFLVMLGAVFAGPGHADPADDALAKLNELSRQAEQTTEAMHSAQLDLNKKLEIEQAAEAKHASDVAAVDAAKAQLADFQRKVDTLAAAQYMGGRPSGFQAMLTASSPQGLIDQLAIQRVMAHEMSAQMNRFLEIGKQTQAAEQASAASASEAKTAAEQAAAVRADLQSKQSQLQVQIAIVKSGYDALTPPQRAALAAMPPAPPAPAAP
;
A
#
# COMPACT_ATOMS: atom_id res chain seq x y z
N MET A 1 15.22 46.31 0.48
CA MET A 1 15.39 45.52 -0.76
C MET A 1 15.25 44.04 -0.36
N THR A 2 14.05 43.53 -0.05
CA THR A 2 13.03 42.98 -0.99
C THR A 2 13.62 42.08 -2.06
N LEU A 3 13.45 40.77 -1.90
CA LEU A 3 12.82 39.94 -2.93
C LEU A 3 12.03 38.81 -2.25
N ASP A 4 10.73 38.94 -2.39
CA ASP A 4 9.63 38.06 -2.02
C ASP A 4 9.69 36.78 -2.88
N ARG A 5 9.46 35.61 -2.30
CA ARG A 5 9.39 34.33 -3.03
C ARG A 5 8.12 33.58 -2.65
N ALA A 6 7.01 34.02 -3.23
CA ALA A 6 5.75 33.29 -3.23
C ALA A 6 5.86 32.07 -4.17
N HIS A 7 6.04 30.87 -3.62
CA HIS A 7 5.74 29.62 -4.33
C HIS A 7 4.32 29.16 -3.98
N ARG A 8 3.42 29.38 -4.93
CA ARG A 8 2.03 28.93 -4.90
C ARG A 8 2.02 27.41 -5.16
N SER A 9 1.88 26.61 -4.11
CA SER A 9 1.63 25.17 -4.21
C SER A 9 0.15 24.94 -4.53
N SER A 10 -0.16 24.44 -5.72
CA SER A 10 -1.50 24.00 -6.10
C SER A 10 -1.74 22.60 -5.51
N SER A 11 -2.26 22.54 -4.29
CA SER A 11 -2.74 21.29 -3.69
C SER A 11 -4.01 20.83 -4.41
N ARG A 12 -3.88 19.73 -5.16
CA ARG A 12 -4.99 19.01 -5.79
C ARG A 12 -5.81 18.34 -4.69
N SER A 13 -6.88 19.02 -4.26
CA SER A 13 -7.80 18.53 -3.24
C SER A 13 -8.55 17.29 -3.76
N ARG A 14 -8.12 16.12 -3.30
CA ARG A 14 -8.96 14.91 -3.34
C ARG A 14 -9.98 15.07 -2.23
N ARG A 15 -11.21 15.37 -2.63
CA ARG A 15 -12.39 15.46 -1.77
C ARG A 15 -12.56 14.13 -1.01
N PRO A 16 -12.51 14.09 0.33
CA PRO A 16 -13.17 13.02 1.05
C PRO A 16 -14.67 13.32 0.99
N VAL A 17 -15.44 12.45 0.33
CA VAL A 17 -16.90 12.46 0.46
C VAL A 17 -17.19 11.95 1.88
N ILE A 18 -17.18 12.88 2.83
CA ILE A 18 -17.69 12.67 4.18
C ILE A 18 -19.19 12.51 4.00
N SER A 19 -19.64 11.26 4.09
CA SER A 19 -21.06 10.91 4.20
C SER A 19 -21.62 11.62 5.43
N ALA A 20 -22.36 12.70 5.23
CA ALA A 20 -23.13 13.34 6.28
C ALA A 20 -24.33 12.43 6.58
N LEU A 21 -24.15 11.46 7.49
CA LEU A 21 -25.26 10.80 8.15
C LEU A 21 -25.91 11.84 9.07
N ALA A 22 -26.98 12.45 8.57
CA ALA A 22 -27.87 13.27 9.38
C ALA A 22 -28.55 12.36 10.42
N PHE A 23 -28.01 12.36 11.64
CA PHE A 23 -28.71 11.84 12.82
C PHE A 23 -29.81 12.83 13.19
N LEU A 24 -31.02 12.62 12.68
CA LEU A 24 -32.22 13.29 13.19
C LEU A 24 -32.81 12.43 14.30
N VAL A 25 -32.33 12.62 15.52
CA VAL A 25 -33.04 12.17 16.73
C VAL A 25 -34.13 13.21 17.01
N MET A 26 -35.37 12.91 16.65
CA MET A 26 -36.52 13.68 17.12
C MET A 26 -37.37 12.80 18.02
N LEU A 27 -37.08 12.90 19.32
CA LEU A 27 -37.94 12.45 20.40
C LEU A 27 -39.05 13.50 20.55
N GLY A 28 -40.25 13.19 20.08
CA GLY A 28 -41.41 14.08 20.14
C GLY A 28 -42.66 13.31 20.50
N ALA A 29 -42.85 13.05 21.80
CA ALA A 29 -44.13 12.64 22.34
C ALA A 29 -45.06 13.85 22.38
N VAL A 30 -46.01 13.95 21.44
CA VAL A 30 -47.22 14.76 21.59
C VAL A 30 -48.41 13.91 21.15
N PHE A 31 -49.17 13.45 22.13
CA PHE A 31 -50.52 12.93 21.96
C PHE A 31 -51.48 14.13 21.86
N ALA A 32 -52.19 14.29 20.74
CA ALA A 32 -53.60 14.74 20.67
C ALA A 32 -54.02 15.18 19.26
N GLY A 33 -54.87 14.38 18.61
CA GLY A 33 -55.66 14.73 17.43
C GLY A 33 -56.33 13.47 16.87
N PRO A 34 -57.66 13.43 16.63
CA PRO A 34 -58.34 12.23 16.16
C PRO A 34 -58.14 12.09 14.64
N GLY A 35 -56.93 11.69 14.25
CA GLY A 35 -56.69 11.02 12.99
C GLY A 35 -56.47 9.55 13.31
N HIS A 36 -57.35 8.66 12.82
CA HIS A 36 -57.14 7.22 12.90
C HIS A 36 -55.93 6.83 12.03
N ALA A 37 -54.73 6.92 12.60
CA ALA A 37 -53.61 6.09 12.19
C ALA A 37 -53.62 4.89 13.14
N ASP A 38 -53.84 3.69 12.60
CA ASP A 38 -53.79 2.45 13.37
C ASP A 38 -52.35 2.25 13.88
N PRO A 39 -52.11 2.17 15.20
CA PRO A 39 -50.79 1.88 15.76
C PRO A 39 -50.17 0.58 15.21
N ALA A 40 -51.00 -0.34 14.70
CA ALA A 40 -50.56 -1.54 14.02
C ALA A 40 -49.86 -1.26 12.68
N ASP A 41 -50.39 -0.34 11.86
CA ASP A 41 -49.84 -0.02 10.54
C ASP A 41 -48.46 0.66 10.64
N ASP A 42 -48.26 1.51 11.65
CA ASP A 42 -46.97 2.18 11.90
C ASP A 42 -45.88 1.19 12.36
N ALA A 43 -46.25 0.14 13.11
CA ALA A 43 -45.32 -0.93 13.51
C ALA A 43 -44.91 -1.82 12.32
N LEU A 44 -45.85 -2.12 11.42
CA LEU A 44 -45.60 -2.89 10.21
C LEU A 44 -44.72 -2.14 9.20
N ALA A 45 -44.96 -0.84 9.03
CA ALA A 45 -44.13 0.03 8.18
C ALA A 45 -42.67 0.08 8.67
N LYS A 46 -42.46 0.21 9.99
CA LYS A 46 -41.13 0.21 10.61
C LYS A 46 -40.40 -1.13 10.43
N LEU A 47 -41.09 -2.26 10.53
CA LEU A 47 -40.48 -3.57 10.29
C LEU A 47 -40.08 -3.79 8.84
N ASN A 48 -40.90 -3.35 7.88
CA ASN A 48 -40.53 -3.40 6.45
C ASN A 48 -39.29 -2.56 6.15
N GLU A 49 -39.21 -1.35 6.71
CA GLU A 49 -38.05 -0.48 6.56
C GLU A 49 -36.77 -1.11 7.17
N LEU A 50 -36.88 -1.70 8.36
CA LEU A 50 -35.75 -2.41 8.98
C LEU A 50 -35.32 -3.64 8.17
N SER A 51 -36.25 -4.40 7.58
CA SER A 51 -35.91 -5.51 6.68
C SER A 51 -35.15 -5.02 5.45
N ARG A 52 -35.58 -3.90 4.85
CA ARG A 52 -34.88 -3.29 3.72
C ARG A 52 -33.48 -2.79 4.08
N GLN A 53 -33.31 -2.21 5.27
CA GLN A 53 -32.00 -1.81 5.80
C GLN A 53 -31.09 -3.01 6.06
N ALA A 54 -31.64 -4.12 6.55
CA ALA A 54 -30.89 -5.36 6.76
C ALA A 54 -30.41 -5.97 5.42
N GLU A 55 -31.23 -5.94 4.37
CA GLU A 55 -30.85 -6.34 3.01
C GLU A 55 -29.70 -5.46 2.48
N GLN A 56 -29.84 -4.13 2.55
CA GLN A 56 -28.80 -3.18 2.14
C GLN A 56 -27.50 -3.39 2.92
N THR A 57 -27.58 -3.64 4.23
CA THR A 57 -26.41 -3.91 5.07
C THR A 57 -25.74 -5.22 4.70
N THR A 58 -26.52 -6.24 4.33
CA THR A 58 -26.02 -7.55 3.87
C THR A 58 -25.30 -7.42 2.52
N GLU A 59 -25.83 -6.61 1.61
CA GLU A 59 -25.20 -6.32 0.31
C GLU A 59 -23.92 -5.47 0.47
N ALA A 60 -23.95 -4.47 1.37
CA ALA A 60 -22.78 -3.67 1.75
C ALA A 60 -21.68 -4.51 2.44
N MET A 61 -22.07 -5.54 3.18
CA MET A 61 -21.19 -6.56 3.77
C MET A 61 -20.53 -7.42 2.69
N HIS A 62 -21.32 -7.91 1.73
CA HIS A 62 -20.81 -8.74 0.65
C HIS A 62 -19.82 -7.96 -0.24
N SER A 63 -20.16 -6.71 -0.58
CA SER A 63 -19.25 -5.84 -1.34
C SER A 63 -17.96 -5.52 -0.57
N ALA A 64 -18.03 -5.28 0.76
CA ALA A 64 -16.86 -5.10 1.60
C ALA A 64 -15.98 -6.37 1.67
N GLN A 65 -16.58 -7.56 1.70
CA GLN A 65 -15.82 -8.82 1.66
C GLN A 65 -15.08 -8.99 0.33
N LEU A 66 -15.72 -8.66 -0.80
CA LEU A 66 -15.07 -8.69 -2.11
C LEU A 66 -13.93 -7.67 -2.20
N ASP A 67 -14.12 -6.45 -1.66
CA ASP A 67 -13.07 -5.44 -1.60
C ASP A 67 -11.90 -5.92 -0.72
N LEU A 68 -12.19 -6.51 0.44
CA LEU A 68 -11.17 -7.09 1.30
C LEU A 68 -10.34 -8.13 0.56
N ASN A 69 -10.98 -9.08 -0.12
CA ASN A 69 -10.25 -10.10 -0.88
C ASN A 69 -9.32 -9.48 -1.92
N LYS A 70 -9.78 -8.46 -2.66
CA LYS A 70 -8.95 -7.71 -3.62
C LYS A 70 -7.78 -6.99 -2.92
N LYS A 71 -8.00 -6.38 -1.75
CA LYS A 71 -6.94 -5.73 -0.99
C LYS A 71 -5.88 -6.72 -0.49
N LEU A 72 -6.29 -7.93 -0.11
CA LEU A 72 -5.37 -9.00 0.29
C LEU A 72 -4.53 -9.51 -0.88
N GLU A 73 -5.12 -9.63 -2.06
CA GLU A 73 -4.35 -9.98 -3.27
C GLU A 73 -3.29 -8.91 -3.59
N ILE A 74 -3.66 -7.62 -3.49
CA ILE A 74 -2.74 -6.49 -3.68
C ILE A 74 -1.64 -6.49 -2.61
N GLU A 75 -2.00 -6.71 -1.33
CA GLU A 75 -1.05 -6.80 -0.21
C GLU A 75 -0.05 -7.94 -0.44
N GLN A 76 -0.51 -9.14 -0.80
CA GLN A 76 0.34 -10.28 -1.08
C GLN A 76 1.28 -10.04 -2.27
N ALA A 77 0.76 -9.44 -3.35
CA ALA A 77 1.58 -9.09 -4.50
C ALA A 77 2.65 -8.04 -4.17
N ALA A 78 2.29 -7.03 -3.36
CA ALA A 78 3.22 -6.01 -2.92
C ALA A 78 4.30 -6.57 -1.99
N GLU A 79 3.94 -7.47 -1.07
CA GLU A 79 4.89 -8.15 -0.19
C GLU A 79 5.84 -9.07 -0.97
N ALA A 80 5.32 -9.83 -1.94
CA ALA A 80 6.15 -10.68 -2.80
C ALA A 80 7.15 -9.85 -3.63
N LYS A 81 6.71 -8.70 -4.16
CA LYS A 81 7.59 -7.75 -4.84
C LYS A 81 8.66 -7.21 -3.89
N HIS A 82 8.27 -6.79 -2.69
CA HIS A 82 9.20 -6.29 -1.69
C HIS A 82 10.27 -7.34 -1.31
N ALA A 83 9.87 -8.59 -1.07
CA ALA A 83 10.79 -9.68 -0.79
C ALA A 83 11.77 -9.93 -1.95
N SER A 84 11.30 -9.86 -3.19
CA SER A 84 12.16 -9.96 -4.39
C SER A 84 13.16 -8.80 -4.46
N ASP A 85 12.73 -7.57 -4.19
CA ASP A 85 13.59 -6.40 -4.23
C ASP A 85 14.66 -6.43 -3.12
N VAL A 86 14.31 -6.92 -1.92
CA VAL A 86 15.28 -7.17 -0.84
C VAL A 86 16.36 -8.17 -1.29
N ALA A 87 15.95 -9.29 -1.91
CA ALA A 87 16.90 -10.26 -2.43
C ALA A 87 17.81 -9.67 -3.52
N ALA A 88 17.27 -8.78 -4.37
CA ALA A 88 18.05 -8.07 -5.38
C ALA A 88 19.07 -7.11 -4.76
N VAL A 89 18.69 -6.38 -3.69
CA VAL A 89 19.60 -5.52 -2.93
C VAL A 89 20.74 -6.33 -2.32
N ASP A 90 20.44 -7.46 -1.69
CA ASP A 90 21.44 -8.32 -1.06
C ASP A 90 22.44 -8.88 -2.10
N ALA A 91 21.95 -9.31 -3.26
CA ALA A 91 22.79 -9.73 -4.36
C ALA A 91 23.67 -8.60 -4.89
N ALA A 92 23.12 -7.39 -5.07
CA ALA A 92 23.88 -6.22 -5.52
C ALA A 92 24.96 -5.82 -4.51
N LYS A 93 24.65 -5.83 -3.21
CA LYS A 93 25.61 -5.57 -2.12
C LYS A 93 26.74 -6.59 -2.09
N ALA A 94 26.43 -7.87 -2.29
CA ALA A 94 27.45 -8.91 -2.35
C ALA A 94 28.41 -8.70 -3.54
N GLN A 95 27.89 -8.32 -4.71
CA GLN A 95 28.72 -7.98 -5.86
C GLN A 95 29.57 -6.73 -5.60
N LEU A 96 28.98 -5.68 -5.04
CA LEU A 96 29.70 -4.45 -4.71
C LEU A 96 30.85 -4.71 -3.74
N ALA A 97 30.63 -5.54 -2.71
CA ALA A 97 31.66 -5.93 -1.75
C ALA A 97 32.81 -6.72 -2.41
N ASP A 98 32.54 -7.55 -3.41
CA ASP A 98 33.58 -8.25 -4.15
C ASP A 98 34.47 -7.29 -4.95
N PHE A 99 33.85 -6.33 -5.65
CA PHE A 99 34.60 -5.31 -6.39
C PHE A 99 35.36 -4.36 -5.46
N GLN A 100 34.78 -4.00 -4.30
CA GLN A 100 35.47 -3.20 -3.29
C GLN A 100 36.76 -3.89 -2.84
N ARG A 101 36.73 -5.20 -2.52
CA ARG A 101 37.94 -5.94 -2.13
C ARG A 101 39.03 -5.95 -3.20
N LYS A 102 38.65 -6.05 -4.48
CA LYS A 102 39.59 -5.98 -5.62
C LYS A 102 40.25 -4.61 -5.71
N VAL A 103 39.46 -3.54 -5.58
CA VAL A 103 39.95 -2.16 -5.56
C VAL A 103 40.84 -1.90 -4.35
N ASP A 104 40.48 -2.38 -3.16
CA ASP A 104 41.27 -2.23 -1.93
C ASP A 104 42.62 -2.95 -2.03
N THR A 105 42.64 -4.17 -2.58
CA THR A 105 43.88 -4.94 -2.80
C THR A 105 44.81 -4.19 -3.75
N LEU A 106 44.26 -3.62 -4.82
CA LEU A 106 45.03 -2.83 -5.78
C LEU A 106 45.56 -1.53 -5.17
N ALA A 107 44.75 -0.83 -4.39
CA ALA A 107 45.17 0.36 -3.67
C ALA A 107 46.30 0.05 -2.68
N ALA A 108 46.18 -1.03 -1.91
CA ALA A 108 47.22 -1.50 -0.99
C ALA A 108 48.51 -1.87 -1.73
N ALA A 109 48.42 -2.57 -2.86
CA ALA A 109 49.58 -2.93 -3.69
C ALA A 109 50.29 -1.69 -4.24
N GLN A 110 49.55 -0.66 -4.66
CA GLN A 110 50.14 0.59 -5.13
C GLN A 110 50.78 1.41 -4.01
N TYR A 111 50.16 1.42 -2.82
CA TYR A 111 50.69 2.08 -1.64
C TYR A 111 51.98 1.43 -1.15
N MET A 112 52.02 0.09 -1.06
CA MET A 112 53.19 -0.66 -0.60
C MET A 112 54.29 -0.80 -1.67
N GLY A 113 53.89 -0.87 -2.94
CA GLY A 113 54.80 -1.14 -4.06
C GLY A 113 55.61 0.07 -4.52
N GLY A 114 55.20 1.30 -4.16
CA GLY A 114 55.90 2.55 -4.46
C GLY A 114 56.24 2.73 -5.94
N ARG A 115 55.51 3.57 -6.67
CA ARG A 115 55.78 3.78 -8.11
C ARG A 115 57.25 4.22 -8.32
N PRO A 116 58.12 3.42 -8.99
CA PRO A 116 59.39 3.98 -9.44
C PRO A 116 59.05 5.09 -10.42
N SER A 117 59.53 6.31 -10.17
CA SER A 117 59.35 7.41 -11.11
C SER A 117 59.92 6.98 -12.46
N GLY A 118 59.24 7.28 -13.57
CA GLY A 118 59.65 6.79 -14.90
C GLY A 118 61.11 7.14 -15.26
N PHE A 119 61.62 8.24 -14.70
CA PHE A 119 63.02 8.64 -14.80
C PHE A 119 63.96 7.74 -14.00
N GLN A 120 63.59 7.34 -12.78
CA GLN A 120 64.39 6.43 -11.95
C GLN A 120 64.39 5.01 -12.53
N ALA A 121 63.27 4.57 -13.11
CA ALA A 121 63.20 3.32 -13.86
C ALA A 121 64.12 3.33 -15.10
N MET A 122 64.24 4.47 -15.80
CA MET A 122 65.21 4.62 -16.91
C MET A 122 66.66 4.52 -16.43
N LEU A 123 66.99 5.07 -15.27
CA LEU A 123 68.35 5.07 -14.73
C LEU A 123 68.77 3.71 -14.14
N THR A 124 67.81 2.90 -13.69
CA THR A 124 68.07 1.58 -13.09
C THR A 124 67.78 0.41 -14.04
N ALA A 125 67.22 0.65 -15.23
CA ALA A 125 66.90 -0.40 -16.18
C ALA A 125 68.16 -1.06 -16.74
N SER A 126 68.25 -2.38 -16.62
CA SER A 126 69.37 -3.19 -17.07
C SER A 126 69.47 -3.33 -18.60
N SER A 127 68.40 -3.00 -19.36
CA SER A 127 68.43 -2.91 -20.82
C SER A 127 67.29 -2.04 -21.40
N PRO A 128 67.45 -1.46 -22.62
CA PRO A 128 66.40 -0.72 -23.32
C PRO A 128 65.16 -1.56 -23.65
N GLN A 129 65.33 -2.82 -24.07
CA GLN A 129 64.20 -3.74 -24.28
C GLN A 129 63.42 -3.99 -22.98
N GLY A 130 64.13 -4.20 -21.85
CA GLY A 130 63.48 -4.45 -20.56
C GLY A 130 62.60 -3.27 -20.10
N LEU A 131 62.99 -2.04 -20.42
CA LEU A 131 62.17 -0.86 -20.15
C LEU A 131 60.88 -0.86 -20.99
N ILE A 132 60.95 -1.20 -22.27
CA ILE A 132 59.76 -1.26 -23.16
C ILE A 132 58.77 -2.32 -22.67
N ASP A 133 59.26 -3.50 -22.30
CA ASP A 133 58.42 -4.59 -21.77
C ASP A 133 57.73 -4.17 -20.46
N GLN A 134 58.47 -3.49 -19.56
CA GLN A 134 57.90 -3.01 -18.30
C GLN A 134 56.84 -1.93 -18.52
N LEU A 135 57.03 -1.01 -19.47
CA LEU A 135 56.03 0.00 -19.84
C LEU A 135 54.79 -0.63 -20.49
N ALA A 136 54.97 -1.66 -21.31
CA ALA A 136 53.85 -2.40 -21.91
C ALA A 136 52.98 -3.06 -20.82
N ILE A 137 53.60 -3.72 -19.84
CA ILE A 137 52.91 -4.33 -18.69
C ILE A 137 52.17 -3.27 -17.88
N GLN A 138 52.82 -2.13 -17.56
CA GLN A 138 52.17 -1.04 -16.83
C GLN A 138 50.94 -0.49 -17.56
N ARG A 139 50.99 -0.38 -18.89
CA ARG A 139 49.87 0.11 -19.69
C ARG A 139 48.69 -0.88 -19.66
N VAL A 140 48.94 -2.18 -19.77
CA VAL A 140 47.90 -3.21 -19.65
C VAL A 140 47.28 -3.19 -18.25
N MET A 141 48.10 -3.11 -17.20
CA MET A 141 47.61 -3.01 -15.82
C MET A 141 46.78 -1.75 -15.57
N ALA A 142 47.23 -0.59 -16.09
CA ALA A 142 46.47 0.66 -15.97
C ALA A 142 45.12 0.59 -16.69
N HIS A 143 45.06 -0.06 -17.86
CA HIS A 143 43.82 -0.29 -18.59
C HIS A 143 42.86 -1.18 -17.78
N GLU A 144 43.35 -2.30 -17.23
CA GLU A 144 42.52 -3.21 -16.42
C GLU A 144 42.03 -2.53 -15.13
N MET A 145 42.88 -1.73 -14.47
CA MET A 145 42.50 -0.95 -13.29
C MET A 145 41.38 0.05 -13.59
N SER A 146 41.48 0.77 -14.72
CA SER A 146 40.43 1.68 -15.19
C SER A 146 39.12 0.92 -15.45
N ALA A 147 39.18 -0.23 -16.11
CA ALA A 147 38.01 -1.08 -16.37
C ALA A 147 37.38 -1.61 -15.07
N GLN A 148 38.17 -1.98 -14.06
CA GLN A 148 37.66 -2.40 -12.75
C GLN A 148 37.01 -1.25 -11.97
N MET A 149 37.61 -0.06 -11.97
CA MET A 149 37.02 1.12 -11.33
C MET A 149 35.68 1.51 -11.99
N ASN A 150 35.61 1.50 -13.32
CA ASN A 150 34.36 1.78 -14.04
C ASN A 150 33.28 0.75 -13.70
N ARG A 151 33.63 -0.55 -13.61
CA ARG A 151 32.70 -1.61 -13.17
C ARG A 151 32.24 -1.41 -11.73
N PHE A 152 33.13 -1.03 -10.82
CA PHE A 152 32.77 -0.72 -9.44
C PHE A 152 31.78 0.44 -9.35
N LEU A 153 32.02 1.54 -10.06
CA LEU A 153 31.12 2.69 -10.09
C LEU A 153 29.74 2.32 -10.66
N GLU A 154 29.71 1.50 -11.71
CA GLU A 154 28.47 1.03 -12.32
C GLU A 154 27.68 0.14 -11.37
N ILE A 155 28.33 -0.85 -10.73
CA ILE A 155 27.69 -1.71 -9.73
C ILE A 155 27.23 -0.91 -8.51
N GLY A 156 27.98 0.13 -8.12
CA GLY A 156 27.57 1.06 -7.06
C GLY A 156 26.25 1.77 -7.41
N LYS A 157 26.11 2.28 -8.64
CA LYS A 157 24.86 2.89 -9.11
C LYS A 157 23.71 1.88 -9.16
N GLN A 158 23.97 0.67 -9.63
CA GLN A 158 22.97 -0.41 -9.68
C GLN A 158 22.52 -0.82 -8.27
N THR A 159 23.45 -0.90 -7.32
CA THR A 159 23.15 -1.18 -5.91
C THR A 159 22.28 -0.07 -5.32
N GLN A 160 22.62 1.19 -5.57
CA GLN A 160 21.82 2.32 -5.12
C GLN A 160 20.41 2.30 -5.73
N ALA A 161 20.29 1.98 -7.01
CA ALA A 161 19.00 1.85 -7.69
C ALA A 161 18.16 0.70 -7.10
N ALA A 162 18.78 -0.45 -6.80
CA ALA A 162 18.13 -1.57 -6.14
C ALA A 162 17.65 -1.18 -4.73
N GLU A 163 18.45 -0.45 -3.95
CA GLU A 163 18.06 0.03 -2.63
C GLU A 163 16.86 0.98 -2.69
N GLN A 164 16.84 1.90 -3.68
CA GLN A 164 15.71 2.79 -3.90
C GLN A 164 14.44 2.02 -4.31
N ALA A 165 14.57 1.01 -5.17
CA ALA A 165 13.47 0.15 -5.57
C ALA A 165 12.90 -0.64 -4.37
N SER A 166 13.78 -1.23 -3.55
CA SER A 166 13.40 -1.94 -2.33
C SER A 166 12.72 -1.04 -1.31
N ALA A 167 13.20 0.19 -1.12
CA ALA A 167 12.56 1.17 -0.25
C ALA A 167 11.17 1.59 -0.77
N ALA A 168 11.02 1.74 -2.09
CA ALA A 168 9.75 2.04 -2.72
C ALA A 168 8.75 0.88 -2.54
N SER A 169 9.17 -0.37 -2.79
CA SER A 169 8.30 -1.53 -2.61
C SER A 169 7.94 -1.79 -1.15
N ALA A 170 8.83 -1.48 -0.20
CA ALA A 170 8.52 -1.52 1.23
C ALA A 170 7.36 -0.56 1.57
N SER A 171 7.42 0.66 1.04
CA SER A 171 6.35 1.66 1.23
C SER A 171 5.04 1.25 0.55
N GLU A 172 5.11 0.64 -0.63
CA GLU A 172 3.95 0.10 -1.34
C GLU A 172 3.30 -1.05 -0.55
N ALA A 173 4.09 -2.01 -0.06
CA ALA A 173 3.61 -3.13 0.76
C ALA A 173 2.95 -2.64 2.06
N LYS A 174 3.59 -1.69 2.77
CA LYS A 174 3.00 -1.06 3.96
C LYS A 174 1.67 -0.39 3.65
N THR A 175 1.59 0.38 2.56
CA THR A 175 0.36 1.05 2.14
C THR A 175 -0.74 0.04 1.80
N ALA A 176 -0.40 -1.06 1.13
CA ALA A 176 -1.35 -2.12 0.80
C ALA A 176 -1.90 -2.82 2.05
N ALA A 177 -1.02 -3.14 3.02
CA ALA A 177 -1.39 -3.71 4.31
C ALA A 177 -2.31 -2.76 5.11
N GLU A 178 -2.00 -1.46 5.15
CA GLU A 178 -2.85 -0.45 5.79
C GLU A 178 -4.25 -0.38 5.15
N GLN A 179 -4.34 -0.44 3.82
CA GLN A 179 -5.62 -0.49 3.11
C GLN A 179 -6.41 -1.76 3.42
N ALA A 180 -5.77 -2.92 3.42
CA ALA A 180 -6.41 -4.18 3.77
C ALA A 180 -6.92 -4.15 5.23
N ALA A 181 -6.13 -3.62 6.16
CA ALA A 181 -6.52 -3.44 7.56
C ALA A 181 -7.73 -2.51 7.71
N ALA A 182 -7.77 -1.39 6.96
CA ALA A 182 -8.90 -0.47 6.98
C ALA A 182 -10.21 -1.15 6.50
N VAL A 183 -10.14 -1.95 5.44
CA VAL A 183 -11.33 -2.68 4.93
C VAL A 183 -11.75 -3.79 5.89
N ARG A 184 -10.80 -4.49 6.55
CA ARG A 184 -11.13 -5.44 7.63
C ARG A 184 -11.89 -4.77 8.78
N ALA A 185 -11.42 -3.59 9.20
CA ALA A 185 -12.08 -2.83 10.26
C ALA A 185 -13.50 -2.38 9.86
N ASP A 186 -13.67 -1.91 8.62
CA ASP A 186 -14.99 -1.56 8.07
C ASP A 186 -15.93 -2.77 8.03
N LEU A 187 -15.45 -3.93 7.56
CA LEU A 187 -16.20 -5.18 7.54
C LEU A 187 -16.65 -5.59 8.95
N GLN A 188 -15.76 -5.51 9.95
CA GLN A 188 -16.10 -5.81 11.34
C GLN A 188 -17.16 -4.86 11.90
N SER A 189 -17.07 -3.57 11.58
CA SER A 189 -18.08 -2.57 11.95
C SER A 189 -19.44 -2.91 11.35
N LYS A 190 -19.50 -3.23 10.05
CA LYS A 190 -20.72 -3.63 9.36
C LYS A 190 -21.33 -4.92 9.91
N GLN A 191 -20.50 -5.92 10.24
CA GLN A 191 -20.95 -7.15 10.91
C GLN A 191 -21.64 -6.85 12.25
N SER A 192 -21.04 -5.96 13.04
CA SER A 192 -21.58 -5.56 14.34
C SER A 192 -22.91 -4.81 14.18
N GLN A 193 -22.99 -3.90 13.21
CA GLN A 193 -24.22 -3.17 12.89
C GLN A 193 -25.34 -4.11 12.43
N LEU A 194 -25.03 -5.08 11.57
CA LEU A 194 -26.00 -6.07 11.10
C LEU A 194 -26.57 -6.89 12.27
N GLN A 195 -25.72 -7.33 13.20
CA GLN A 195 -26.18 -8.07 14.40
C GLN A 195 -27.15 -7.24 15.25
N VAL A 196 -26.88 -5.95 15.43
CA VAL A 196 -27.78 -5.03 16.14
C VAL A 196 -29.11 -4.88 15.40
N GLN A 197 -29.08 -4.67 14.08
CA GLN A 197 -30.30 -4.57 13.26
C GLN A 197 -31.15 -5.84 13.35
N ILE A 198 -30.52 -7.03 13.26
CA ILE A 198 -31.21 -8.32 13.42
C ILE A 198 -31.86 -8.43 14.80
N ALA A 199 -31.17 -8.01 15.87
CA ALA A 199 -31.73 -8.04 17.22
C ALA A 199 -32.94 -7.09 17.36
N ILE A 200 -32.87 -5.89 16.77
CA ILE A 200 -33.98 -4.93 16.75
C ILE A 200 -35.18 -5.53 15.99
N VAL A 201 -34.97 -6.06 14.79
CA VAL A 201 -36.03 -6.70 13.98
C VAL A 201 -36.68 -7.85 14.74
N LYS A 202 -35.90 -8.73 15.36
CA LYS A 202 -36.43 -9.84 16.18
C LYS A 202 -37.27 -9.33 17.35
N SER A 203 -36.78 -8.34 18.09
CA SER A 203 -37.53 -7.75 19.21
C SER A 203 -38.82 -7.08 18.77
N GLY A 204 -38.81 -6.39 17.61
CA GLY A 204 -40.00 -5.77 17.02
C GLY A 204 -41.01 -6.82 16.56
N TYR A 205 -40.54 -7.95 16.00
CA TYR A 205 -41.39 -9.07 15.63
C TYR A 205 -42.03 -9.75 16.85
N ASP A 206 -41.26 -9.97 17.91
CA ASP A 206 -41.75 -10.57 19.15
C ASP A 206 -42.78 -9.68 19.86
N ALA A 207 -42.69 -8.36 19.70
CA ALA A 207 -43.67 -7.39 20.23
C ALA A 207 -45.01 -7.36 19.46
N LEU A 208 -45.10 -7.92 18.24
CA LEU A 208 -46.34 -7.97 17.46
C LEU A 208 -47.38 -8.91 18.08
N THR A 209 -48.64 -8.49 18.05
CA THR A 209 -49.78 -9.35 18.46
C THR A 209 -50.05 -10.47 17.43
N PRO A 210 -50.66 -11.60 17.81
CA PRO A 210 -50.99 -12.70 16.88
C PRO A 210 -51.73 -12.28 15.59
N PRO A 211 -52.76 -11.40 15.61
CA PRO A 211 -53.41 -10.93 14.38
C PRO A 211 -52.49 -10.08 13.49
N GLN A 212 -51.57 -9.30 14.06
CA GLN A 212 -50.59 -8.51 13.30
C GLN A 212 -49.52 -9.40 12.63
N ARG A 213 -49.11 -10.50 13.28
CA ARG A 213 -48.22 -11.50 12.66
C ARG A 213 -48.90 -12.23 11.50
N ALA A 214 -50.20 -12.52 11.62
CA ALA A 214 -51.00 -13.11 10.53
C ALA A 214 -51.16 -12.14 9.34
N ALA A 215 -51.32 -10.83 9.60
CA ALA A 215 -51.36 -9.80 8.56
C ALA A 215 -50.02 -9.67 7.81
N LEU A 216 -48.88 -9.76 8.52
CA LEU A 216 -47.53 -9.82 7.93
C LEU A 216 -47.34 -11.06 7.04
N ALA A 217 -47.78 -12.23 7.51
CA ALA A 217 -47.67 -13.49 6.77
C ALA A 217 -48.59 -13.55 5.54
N ALA A 218 -49.69 -12.79 5.54
CA ALA A 218 -50.62 -12.66 4.42
C ALA A 218 -50.21 -11.58 3.41
N MET A 219 -49.19 -10.77 3.72
CA MET A 219 -48.73 -9.70 2.84
C MET A 219 -47.96 -10.31 1.65
N PRO A 220 -48.28 -9.94 0.40
CA PRO A 220 -47.58 -10.46 -0.77
C PRO A 220 -46.09 -10.07 -0.72
N PRO A 221 -45.18 -10.87 -1.30
CA PRO A 221 -43.76 -10.55 -1.34
C PRO A 221 -43.57 -9.16 -1.96
N ALA A 222 -42.74 -8.33 -1.32
CA ALA A 222 -42.46 -6.99 -1.80
C ALA A 222 -41.98 -7.05 -3.27
N PRO A 223 -42.48 -6.18 -4.15
CA PRO A 223 -42.06 -6.17 -5.55
C PRO A 223 -40.53 -5.95 -5.64
N PRO A 224 -39.85 -6.58 -6.61
CA PRO A 224 -38.41 -6.44 -6.77
C PRO A 224 -38.06 -4.96 -6.96
N ALA A 225 -37.03 -4.50 -6.25
CA ALA A 225 -36.56 -3.13 -6.35
C ALA A 225 -36.12 -2.79 -7.79
N PRO A 226 -36.38 -1.58 -8.30
CA PRO A 226 -35.86 -1.14 -9.59
C PRO A 226 -34.33 -1.15 -9.57
N ALA A 227 -33.72 -1.69 -10.62
CA ALA A 227 -32.28 -1.70 -10.80
C ALA A 227 -31.72 -0.27 -10.71
N ALA A 228 -30.71 -0.08 -9.87
CA ALA A 228 -29.99 1.19 -9.77
C ALA A 228 -29.26 1.52 -11.09
N PRO A 229 -29.15 2.80 -11.47
CA PRO A 229 -28.48 3.24 -12.71
C PRO A 229 -26.96 3.00 -12.70
#